data_AF-A0A1X1Z8V2-F1
#
_entry.id   AF-A0A1X1Z8V2-F1
#
_cell.length_a   1.000
_cell.length_b   1.000
_cell.length_c   1.000
_cell.angle_alpha   90.00
_cell.angle_beta   90.00
_cell.angle_gamma   90.00
#
_symmetry.space_group_name_H-M   'P 1'
#
loop_
_entity.id
_entity.type
_entity.pdbx_description
1 polymer ?
#
loop_
_entity_poly.entity_id
_entity_poly.type
_entity_poly.pdbx_seq_one_letter_code
_entity_poly.pdbx_strand_id
1 'polypeptide(L)'
;MEHLVRQVEKGTQVRGSGLDRVLTELKAHRDATPDGDLRSALTWLCNAQTRMAASASPAHSREVLLAAYEVKRVLATAGPTPR
;
A
#
# COMPACT_ATOMS: atom_id res chain seq x y z
N MET A 1 7.41 7.26 0.13
CA MET A 1 6.10 6.61 -0.02
C MET A 1 5.84 6.07 -1.42
N GLU A 2 5.92 6.87 -2.49
CA GLU A 2 5.61 6.40 -3.86
C GLU A 2 6.43 5.19 -4.33
N HIS A 3 7.72 5.14 -4.00
CA HIS A 3 8.58 4.00 -4.34
C HIS A 3 8.10 2.70 -3.68
N LEU A 4 7.58 2.77 -2.45
CA LEU A 4 7.01 1.61 -1.75
C LEU A 4 5.73 1.14 -2.44
N VAL A 5 4.83 2.06 -2.77
CA VAL A 5 3.60 1.69 -3.50
C VAL A 5 3.94 1.03 -4.84
N ARG A 6 4.95 1.52 -5.56
CA ARG A 6 5.44 0.88 -6.79
C ARG A 6 5.99 -0.53 -6.57
N GLN A 7 6.67 -0.79 -5.45
CA GLN A 7 7.15 -2.13 -5.10
C GLN A 7 5.99 -3.08 -4.77
N VAL A 8 4.96 -2.60 -4.08
CA VAL A 8 3.73 -3.36 -3.81
C VAL A 8 3.05 -3.79 -5.11
N GLU A 9 2.88 -2.84 -6.05
CA GLU A 9 2.28 -3.11 -7.36
C GLU A 9 3.06 -4.18 -8.12
N LYS A 10 4.40 -4.08 -8.16
CA LYS A 10 5.26 -5.10 -8.77
C LYS A 10 5.17 -6.46 -8.07
N GLY A 11 5.05 -6.48 -6.74
CA GLY A 11 4.91 -7.69 -5.94
C GLY A 11 3.62 -8.48 -6.20
N THR A 12 2.58 -7.81 -6.72
CA THR A 12 1.36 -8.52 -7.19
C THR A 12 1.56 -9.29 -8.50
N GLN A 13 2.58 -8.91 -9.30
CA GLN A 13 2.86 -9.47 -10.61
C GLN A 13 3.98 -10.52 -10.57
N VAL A 14 4.98 -10.33 -9.72
CA VAL A 14 6.12 -11.23 -9.56
C VAL A 14 6.16 -11.69 -8.10
N ARG A 15 5.99 -13.00 -7.85
CA ARG A 15 6.16 -13.59 -6.50
C ARG A 15 7.63 -13.53 -6.09
N GLY A 16 8.10 -12.34 -5.73
CA GLY A 16 9.47 -12.09 -5.29
C GLY A 16 9.60 -12.16 -3.78
N SER A 17 10.76 -12.61 -3.30
CA SER A 17 11.19 -12.72 -1.90
C SER A 17 11.32 -11.38 -1.13
N GLY A 18 10.68 -10.30 -1.61
CA GLY A 18 10.75 -8.95 -1.02
C GLY A 18 9.46 -8.49 -0.32
N LEU A 19 8.40 -9.31 -0.32
CA LEU A 19 7.07 -8.93 0.16
C LEU A 19 7.03 -8.61 1.66
N ASP A 20 7.79 -9.34 2.48
CA ASP A 20 7.89 -9.13 3.93
C ASP A 20 8.56 -7.80 4.30
N ARG A 21 9.62 -7.43 3.56
CA ARG A 21 10.31 -6.15 3.76
C ARG A 21 9.39 -4.98 3.41
N VAL A 22 8.68 -5.07 2.29
CA VAL A 22 7.72 -4.04 1.87
C VAL A 22 6.59 -3.90 2.90
N LEU A 23 6.06 -5.01 3.42
CA LEU A 23 5.02 -4.96 4.46
C LEU A 23 5.53 -4.32 5.76
N THR A 24 6.78 -4.58 6.13
CA THR A 24 7.42 -3.96 7.32
C THR A 24 7.55 -2.44 7.14
N GLU A 25 8.03 -1.99 5.99
CA GLU A 25 8.18 -0.56 5.69
C GLU A 25 6.82 0.15 5.60
N LEU A 26 5.78 -0.50 5.04
CA LEU A 26 4.41 0.04 5.03
C LEU A 26 3.82 0.22 6.43
N LYS A 27 4.03 -0.75 7.34
CA LYS A 27 3.57 -0.65 8.74
C LYS A 27 4.25 0.50 9.46
N ALA A 28 5.56 0.66 9.28
CA ALA A 28 6.30 1.78 9.87
C ALA A 28 5.77 3.14 9.39
N HIS A 29 5.47 3.28 8.09
CA HIS A 29 4.86 4.50 7.56
C HIS A 29 3.46 4.76 8.11
N ARG A 30 2.61 3.73 8.21
CA ARG A 30 1.28 3.85 8.83
C ARG A 30 1.37 4.37 10.26
N ASP A 31 2.29 3.82 11.05
CA ASP A 31 2.44 4.13 12.47
C ASP A 31 3.03 5.54 12.68
N ALA A 32 3.87 6.02 11.75
CA ALA A 32 4.43 7.36 11.78
C ALA A 32 3.53 8.45 11.17
N THR A 33 2.57 8.08 10.31
CA THR A 33 1.66 9.04 9.66
C THR A 33 0.71 9.65 10.68
N PRO A 34 0.63 11.00 10.82
CA PRO A 34 -0.36 11.65 11.69
C PRO A 34 -1.75 11.78 11.04
N ASP A 35 -1.81 11.85 9.71
CA ASP A 35 -3.02 12.00 8.90
C ASP A 35 -3.94 10.75 9.00
N GLY A 36 -5.19 10.96 9.40
CA GLY A 36 -6.16 9.89 9.64
C GLY A 36 -6.57 9.13 8.37
N ASP A 37 -6.72 9.84 7.26
CA ASP A 37 -7.14 9.26 5.98
C ASP A 37 -6.00 8.45 5.37
N LEU A 38 -4.78 9.00 5.41
CA LEU A 38 -3.59 8.31 4.92
C LEU A 38 -3.28 7.10 5.79
N ARG A 39 -3.43 7.19 7.12
CA ARG A 39 -3.28 6.04 8.03
C ARG A 39 -4.29 4.95 7.72
N SER A 40 -5.54 5.32 7.41
CA SER A 40 -6.59 4.37 7.05
C SER A 40 -6.29 3.67 5.72
N ALA A 41 -5.88 4.42 4.70
CA ALA A 41 -5.48 3.87 3.41
C ALA A 41 -4.26 2.93 3.53
N LEU A 42 -3.25 3.30 4.33
CA LEU A 42 -2.08 2.45 4.60
C LEU A 42 -2.44 1.19 5.37
N THR A 43 -3.40 1.28 6.30
CA THR A 43 -3.92 0.11 7.03
C THR A 43 -4.57 -0.88 6.07
N TRP A 44 -5.41 -0.39 5.15
CA TRP A 44 -6.01 -1.23 4.12
C TRP A 44 -4.94 -1.92 3.26
N LEU A 45 -3.94 -1.17 2.80
CA LEU A 45 -2.84 -1.71 1.99
C LEU A 45 -2.06 -2.81 2.72
N CYS A 46 -1.74 -2.62 4.01
CA CYS A 46 -1.08 -3.63 4.83
C CYS A 46 -1.91 -4.92 4.94
N ASN A 47 -3.23 -4.78 5.12
CA ASN A 47 -4.14 -5.92 5.26
C ASN A 47 -4.28 -6.69 3.95
N ALA A 48 -4.44 -5.99 2.83
CA ALA A 48 -4.50 -6.59 1.49
C ALA A 48 -3.21 -7.35 1.16
N GLN A 49 -2.06 -6.76 1.49
CA GLN A 49 -0.75 -7.38 1.25
C GLN A 49 -0.51 -8.60 2.14
N THR A 50 -1.00 -8.57 3.38
CA THR A 50 -0.98 -9.75 4.27
C THR A 50 -1.84 -10.89 3.69
N ARG A 51 -3.03 -10.58 3.15
CA ARG A 51 -3.88 -11.57 2.46
C ARG A 51 -3.20 -12.14 1.21
N MET A 52 -2.55 -11.29 0.42
CA MET A 52 -1.78 -11.70 -0.75
C MET A 52 -0.64 -12.66 -0.39
N ALA A 53 0.12 -12.34 0.67
CA ALA A 53 1.22 -13.17 1.12
C ALA A 53 0.74 -14.54 1.65
N ALA A 54 -0.40 -14.57 2.34
CA ALA A 54 -1.00 -15.80 2.86
C ALA A 54 -1.59 -16.69 1.75
N SER A 55 -2.23 -16.09 0.75
CA SER A 55 -2.86 -16.81 -0.36
C SER A 55 -2.87 -15.93 -1.60
N ALA A 56 -1.99 -16.20 -2.56
CA ALA A 56 -1.93 -15.40 -3.77
C ALA A 56 -3.05 -15.78 -4.74
N SER A 57 -3.95 -14.83 -5.04
CA SER A 57 -5.06 -14.98 -5.97
C SER A 57 -5.30 -13.69 -6.77
N PRO A 58 -5.94 -13.76 -7.96
CA PRO A 58 -6.29 -12.55 -8.72
C PRO A 58 -7.16 -11.56 -7.94
N ALA A 59 -8.05 -12.05 -7.07
CA ALA A 59 -8.88 -11.22 -6.21
C ALA A 59 -8.05 -10.43 -5.20
N HIS A 60 -7.09 -11.08 -4.55
CA HIS A 60 -6.16 -10.40 -3.64
C HIS A 60 -5.22 -9.45 -4.39
N SER A 61 -4.84 -9.76 -5.64
CA SER A 61 -3.99 -8.85 -6.44
C SER A 61 -4.76 -7.57 -6.74
N ARG A 62 -6.02 -7.71 -7.15
CA ARG A 62 -6.91 -6.56 -7.36
C ARG A 62 -7.10 -5.76 -6.09
N GLU A 63 -7.28 -6.41 -4.94
CA GLU A 63 -7.41 -5.73 -3.65
C GLU A 63 -6.18 -4.89 -3.31
N VAL A 64 -4.98 -5.45 -3.48
CA VAL A 64 -3.71 -4.74 -3.25
C VAL A 64 -3.59 -3.53 -4.17
N LEU A 65 -3.95 -3.67 -5.46
CA LEU A 65 -3.91 -2.57 -6.42
C LEU A 65 -4.91 -1.45 -6.06
N LEU A 66 -6.10 -1.80 -5.60
CA LEU A 66 -7.10 -0.82 -5.16
C LEU A 66 -6.63 -0.06 -3.92
N ALA A 67 -6.08 -0.76 -2.93
CA ALA A 67 -5.53 -0.13 -1.74
C ALA A 67 -4.31 0.77 -2.07
N ALA A 68 -3.47 0.36 -3.02
CA ALA A 68 -2.35 1.16 -3.51
C ALA A 68 -2.81 2.44 -4.21
N TYR A 69 -3.86 2.35 -5.02
CA TYR A 69 -4.50 3.51 -5.65
C TYR A 69 -5.06 4.48 -4.61
N GLU A 70 -5.73 3.97 -3.58
CA GLU A 70 -6.29 4.79 -2.50
C GLU A 70 -5.20 5.60 -1.79
N VAL A 71 -4.08 4.96 -1.43
CA VAL A 71 -2.93 5.64 -0.82
C VAL A 71 -2.41 6.76 -1.73
N LYS A 72 -2.27 6.51 -3.04
CA LYS A 72 -1.86 7.53 -4.02
C LYS A 72 -2.86 8.68 -4.09
N ARG A 73 -4.16 8.38 -4.06
CA ARG A 73 -5.22 9.39 -4.09
C ARG A 73 -5.17 10.29 -2.87
N VAL A 74 -5.08 9.70 -1.67
CA VAL A 74 -5.01 10.46 -0.41
C VAL A 74 -3.74 11.33 -0.37
N LEU A 75 -2.59 10.81 -0.82
CA LEU A 75 -1.36 11.60 -0.92
C LEU A 75 -1.50 12.77 -1.90
N ALA A 76 -2.21 12.59 -3.02
CA ALA A 76 -2.46 13.65 -3.99
C ALA A 76 -3.42 14.72 -3.45
N THR A 77 -4.41 14.33 -2.65
CA THR A 77 -5.35 15.27 -1.99
C THR A 77 -4.74 15.96 -0.78
N ALA A 78 -3.69 15.40 -0.19
CA ALA A 78 -2.92 16.00 0.92
C ALA A 78 -1.83 16.98 0.44
N GLY A 79 -1.56 17.06 -0.86
CA GLY A 79 -0.66 18.07 -1.46
C GLY A 79 -1.31 19.47 -1.46
N PRO A 80 -0.54 20.56 -1.43
CA PRO A 80 -1.10 21.91 -1.34
C PRO A 80 -1.99 22.16 -2.57
N THR A 81 -3.24 22.56 -2.30
CA THR A 81 -4.16 23.15 -3.28
C THR A 81 -3.42 24.05 -4.26
N PRO A 82 -3.61 23.91 -5.59
CA PRO A 82 -3.17 24.95 -6.51
C PRO A 82 -3.92 26.23 -6.12
N ARG A 83 -3.18 27.28 -5.77
CA ARG A 83 -3.72 28.64 -5.66
C ARG A 83 -3.93 29.23 -7.04
#